data_AF-A0A7V4YTI1-F1
#
_entry.id   AF-A0A7V4YTI1-F1
#
_cell.length_a   1.000
_cell.length_b   1.000
_cell.length_c   1.000
_cell.angle_alpha   90.00
_cell.angle_beta   90.00
_cell.angle_gamma   90.00
#
_symmetry.space_group_name_H-M   'P 1'
#
loop_
_entity.id
_entity.type
_entity.pdbx_description
1 polymer ?
#
loop_
_entity_poly.entity_id
_entity_poly.type
_entity_poly.pdbx_seq_one_letter_code
_entity_poly.pdbx_strand_id
1 'polypeptide(L)'
;MTDGKPSEWANYRTKDALDYAVANDAENLYLCVRTSDRANMMKIMRNGLRIWFDPTGGEAKTREMVFPVPSSDAAAIPEMRPGQRPDEKAMRDRFRASKKYLLAVGFDGMTSQPTDDYQVFGIGAAADWDERNALTLELAIPFRLLDWQLPLAQPVGIGFVLEALPAPSGDGMPGGGFPGRAGGGGMPGGGFPGGGMPGGGGDFQRMFEELSFWIKVTLASK
;
A
#
# COMPACT_ATOMS: atom_id res chain seq x y z
N MET A 1 12.79 -7.05 16.10
CA MET A 1 13.54 -6.87 14.83
C MET A 1 12.54 -6.28 13.85
N THR A 2 12.78 -5.06 13.38
CA THR A 2 12.03 -4.43 12.28
C THR A 2 13.08 -3.79 11.39
N ASP A 3 13.73 -4.61 10.57
CA ASP A 3 14.84 -4.19 9.70
C ASP A 3 14.50 -4.32 8.21
N GLY A 4 13.25 -4.70 7.89
CA GLY A 4 12.74 -4.85 6.54
C GLY A 4 13.07 -6.20 5.89
N LYS A 5 13.56 -7.19 6.65
CA LYS A 5 13.98 -8.48 6.09
C LYS A 5 12.90 -9.57 6.24
N PRO A 6 12.30 -10.03 5.12
CA PRO A 6 11.24 -11.03 5.17
C PRO A 6 11.73 -12.42 5.60
N SER A 7 13.03 -12.69 5.57
CA SER A 7 13.61 -13.98 5.97
C SER A 7 13.46 -14.30 7.46
N GLU A 8 13.15 -13.30 8.29
CA GLU A 8 12.97 -13.46 9.73
C GLU A 8 11.56 -13.92 10.10
N TRP A 9 10.64 -13.94 9.14
CA TRP A 9 9.23 -14.28 9.35
C TRP A 9 8.90 -15.69 8.87
N ALA A 10 8.10 -16.38 9.68
CA ALA A 10 7.51 -17.67 9.33
C ALA A 10 5.99 -17.53 9.11
N ASN A 11 5.37 -18.55 8.50
CA ASN A 11 3.91 -18.69 8.41
C ASN A 11 3.18 -17.59 7.60
N TYR A 12 3.80 -17.10 6.53
CA TYR A 12 3.10 -16.22 5.60
C TYR A 12 1.81 -16.86 5.09
N ARG A 13 0.76 -16.04 5.03
CA ARG A 13 -0.49 -16.33 4.34
C ARG A 13 -0.64 -15.35 3.20
N THR A 14 -1.29 -15.76 2.13
CA THR A 14 -1.49 -14.91 0.95
C THR A 14 -2.98 -14.65 0.76
N LYS A 15 -3.33 -13.38 0.55
CA LYS A 15 -4.68 -12.96 0.16
C LYS A 15 -4.57 -11.73 -0.73
N ASP A 16 -5.30 -11.72 -1.85
CA ASP A 16 -5.37 -10.59 -2.79
C ASP A 16 -3.99 -10.06 -3.25
N ALA A 17 -3.05 -10.98 -3.49
CA ALA A 17 -1.65 -10.71 -3.85
C ALA A 17 -0.86 -9.88 -2.80
N LEU A 18 -1.30 -9.93 -1.54
CA LEU A 18 -0.53 -9.54 -0.36
C LEU A 18 -0.17 -10.80 0.43
N ASP A 19 1.12 -11.02 0.62
CA ASP A 19 1.63 -11.96 1.61
C ASP A 19 1.66 -11.23 2.96
N TYR A 20 1.18 -11.87 4.02
CA TYR A 20 1.21 -11.29 5.36
C TYR A 20 1.55 -12.33 6.42
N ALA A 21 2.23 -11.88 7.46
CA ALA A 21 2.52 -12.65 8.66
C ALA A 21 2.23 -11.79 9.90
N VAL A 22 1.70 -12.44 10.93
CA VAL A 22 1.41 -11.82 12.23
C VAL A 22 2.06 -12.65 13.30
N ALA A 23 2.78 -11.99 14.20
CA ALA A 23 3.39 -12.59 15.38
C ALA A 23 3.22 -11.64 16.57
N ASN A 24 3.51 -12.13 17.77
CA ASN A 24 3.59 -11.28 18.95
C ASN A 24 4.57 -11.87 19.95
N ASP A 25 5.10 -11.01 20.82
CA ASP A 25 5.73 -11.41 22.07
C ASP A 25 4.90 -10.86 23.25
N ALA A 26 5.52 -10.72 24.44
CA ALA A 26 4.86 -10.20 25.62
C ALA A 26 4.56 -8.68 25.54
N GLU A 27 5.30 -7.95 24.71
CA GLU A 27 5.31 -6.48 24.66
C GLU A 27 4.69 -5.91 23.38
N ASN A 28 4.85 -6.60 22.25
CA ASN A 28 4.58 -6.09 20.92
C ASN A 28 3.77 -7.06 20.06
N LEU A 29 2.91 -6.47 19.23
CA LEU A 29 2.36 -7.09 18.04
C LEU A 29 3.28 -6.82 16.86
N TYR A 30 3.56 -7.85 16.07
CA TYR A 30 4.41 -7.79 14.89
C TYR A 30 3.60 -8.08 13.63
N LEU A 31 3.71 -7.21 12.63
CA LEU A 31 3.14 -7.40 11.29
C LEU A 31 4.23 -7.34 10.23
N CYS A 32 4.18 -8.28 9.29
CA CYS A 32 4.92 -8.20 8.04
C CYS A 32 3.95 -8.32 6.88
N VAL A 33 4.04 -7.40 5.93
CA VAL A 33 3.24 -7.43 4.70
C VAL A 33 4.18 -7.29 3.52
N ARG A 34 4.05 -8.17 2.54
CA ARG A 34 4.87 -8.19 1.35
C ARG A 34 4.02 -8.28 0.09
N THR A 35 4.44 -7.61 -0.98
CA THR A 35 3.84 -7.80 -2.29
C THR A 35 4.85 -7.62 -3.42
N SER A 36 4.77 -8.50 -4.41
CA SER A 36 5.41 -8.33 -5.73
C SER A 36 4.40 -7.88 -6.79
N ASP A 37 3.15 -7.64 -6.39
CA ASP A 37 2.11 -7.17 -7.29
C ASP A 37 2.27 -5.68 -7.56
N ARG A 38 2.35 -5.34 -8.85
CA ARG A 38 2.65 -3.97 -9.27
C ARG A 38 1.56 -2.98 -8.88
N ALA A 39 0.28 -3.37 -8.96
CA ALA A 39 -0.82 -2.48 -8.60
C ALA A 39 -0.82 -2.22 -7.09
N ASN A 40 -0.62 -3.25 -6.28
CA ASN A 40 -0.53 -3.11 -4.83
C ASN A 40 0.70 -2.30 -4.40
N MET A 41 1.88 -2.55 -4.99
CA MET A 41 3.08 -1.73 -4.75
C MET A 41 2.80 -0.24 -5.02
N MET A 42 2.16 0.07 -6.14
CA MET A 42 1.84 1.46 -6.50
C MET A 42 0.88 2.12 -5.50
N LYS A 43 -0.14 1.41 -5.03
CA LYS A 43 -1.05 1.91 -3.99
C LYS A 43 -0.32 2.18 -2.68
N ILE A 44 0.52 1.24 -2.23
CA ILE A 44 1.32 1.41 -1.01
C ILE A 44 2.23 2.65 -1.12
N MET A 45 2.89 2.83 -2.25
CA MET A 45 3.79 3.97 -2.44
C MET A 45 3.06 5.32 -2.47
N ARG A 46 1.81 5.36 -2.95
CA ARG A 46 1.04 6.60 -3.14
C ARG A 46 0.07 6.94 -2.02
N ASN A 47 -0.46 5.94 -1.32
CA ASN A 47 -1.49 6.10 -0.28
C ASN A 47 -1.07 5.45 1.05
N GLY A 48 0.02 4.68 1.08
CA GLY A 48 0.39 3.84 2.22
C GLY A 48 -0.45 2.55 2.30
N LEU A 49 -0.04 1.66 3.20
CA LEU A 49 -0.89 0.57 3.66
C LEU A 49 -1.62 1.03 4.92
N ARG A 50 -2.95 1.03 4.87
CA ARG A 50 -3.81 1.30 6.03
C ARG A 50 -4.13 -0.01 6.74
N ILE A 51 -3.95 -0.01 8.06
CA ILE A 51 -4.14 -1.17 8.93
C ILE A 51 -5.10 -0.80 10.04
N TRP A 52 -6.17 -1.57 10.19
CA TRP A 52 -7.17 -1.43 11.24
C TRP A 52 -7.00 -2.49 12.31
N PHE A 53 -7.28 -2.13 13.55
CA PHE A 53 -7.11 -2.99 14.72
C PHE A 53 -8.41 -3.06 15.53
N ASP A 54 -8.97 -4.26 15.67
CA ASP A 54 -10.18 -4.52 16.47
C ASP A 54 -9.90 -5.57 17.57
N PRO A 55 -9.88 -5.17 18.86
CA PRO A 55 -9.63 -6.12 19.96
C PRO A 55 -10.72 -7.19 20.11
N THR A 56 -11.91 -6.97 19.57
CA THR A 56 -13.04 -7.90 19.72
C THR A 56 -12.98 -9.07 18.74
N GLY A 57 -12.06 -9.04 17.78
CA GLY A 57 -12.04 -10.00 16.67
C GLY A 57 -13.07 -9.68 15.57
N GLY A 58 -13.70 -8.50 15.63
CA GLY A 58 -14.60 -7.96 14.62
C GLY A 58 -13.88 -7.19 13.52
N GLU A 59 -14.59 -6.22 12.94
CA GLU A 59 -14.11 -5.36 11.85
C GLU A 59 -14.34 -3.87 12.18
N ALA A 60 -14.36 -3.52 13.48
CA ALA A 60 -14.55 -2.16 13.93
C ALA A 60 -13.35 -1.28 13.54
N LYS A 61 -13.63 -0.19 12.83
CA LYS A 61 -12.63 0.79 12.36
C LYS A 61 -12.39 1.88 13.40
N THR A 62 -11.92 1.49 14.60
CA THR A 62 -11.70 2.43 15.72
C THR A 62 -10.25 2.86 15.87
N ARG A 63 -9.30 1.98 15.51
CA ARG A 63 -7.87 2.24 15.58
C ARG A 63 -7.19 1.92 14.28
N GLU A 64 -6.35 2.84 13.83
CA GLU A 64 -5.77 2.81 12.50
C GLU A 64 -4.29 3.19 12.51
N MET A 65 -3.47 2.46 11.76
CA MET A 65 -2.14 2.90 11.37
C MET A 65 -2.01 2.94 9.85
N VAL A 66 -1.37 3.98 9.33
CA VAL A 66 -0.97 4.07 7.91
C VAL A 66 0.55 4.10 7.83
N PHE A 67 1.12 3.18 7.06
CA PHE A 67 2.55 3.14 6.82
C PHE A 67 2.92 2.56 5.44
N PRO A 68 3.93 3.13 4.76
CA PRO A 68 4.43 4.48 4.99
C PRO A 68 3.37 5.50 4.58
N VAL A 69 3.26 6.60 5.32
CA VAL A 69 2.52 7.76 4.83
C VAL A 69 3.38 8.42 3.73
N PRO A 70 2.81 8.63 2.53
CA PRO A 70 3.50 9.36 1.47
C PRO A 70 3.81 10.78 1.95
N SER A 71 5.09 11.16 1.97
CA SER A 71 5.47 12.55 2.16
C SER A 71 5.25 13.35 0.87
N SER A 72 5.17 14.66 0.97
CA SER A 72 5.22 15.56 -0.19
C SER A 72 6.47 15.33 -1.06
N ASP A 73 7.56 14.82 -0.47
CA ASP A 73 8.79 14.45 -1.20
C ASP A 73 8.62 13.13 -1.99
N ALA A 74 7.81 12.20 -1.48
CA ALA A 74 7.40 10.99 -2.20
C ALA A 74 6.34 11.28 -3.29
N ALA A 75 5.65 12.42 -3.21
CA ALA A 75 4.66 12.85 -4.21
C ALA A 75 5.26 13.16 -5.60
N ALA A 76 6.59 13.17 -5.73
CA ALA A 76 7.29 13.23 -7.01
C ALA A 76 7.37 11.86 -7.72
N ILE A 77 6.41 10.95 -7.53
CA ILE A 77 6.21 9.84 -8.46
C ILE A 77 5.69 10.47 -9.76
N PRO A 78 6.48 10.45 -10.86
CA PRO A 78 6.10 11.08 -12.10
C PRO A 78 4.70 10.64 -12.52
N GLU A 79 3.90 11.57 -13.04
CA GLU A 79 2.62 11.23 -13.65
C GLU A 79 2.83 10.08 -14.65
N MET A 80 2.07 8.99 -14.45
CA MET A 80 2.13 7.87 -15.38
C MET A 80 1.49 8.32 -16.69
N ARG A 81 2.32 8.60 -17.70
CA ARG A 81 1.83 8.80 -19.06
C ARG A 81 1.39 7.44 -19.63
N PRO A 82 0.23 7.37 -20.31
CA PRO A 82 -0.20 6.15 -20.97
C PRO A 82 0.92 5.58 -21.88
N GLY A 83 1.25 4.29 -21.71
CA GLY A 83 2.29 3.60 -22.48
C GLY A 83 3.72 3.78 -21.97
N GLN A 84 3.98 4.65 -20.98
CA GLN A 84 5.31 4.81 -20.39
C GLN A 84 5.40 4.00 -19.10
N ARG A 85 6.33 3.04 -19.05
CA ARG A 85 6.66 2.34 -17.80
C ARG A 85 7.60 3.22 -16.97
N PRO A 86 7.24 3.54 -15.71
CA PRO A 86 8.17 4.16 -14.77
C PRO A 86 9.45 3.33 -14.65
N ASP A 87 10.59 4.01 -14.55
CA ASP A 87 11.85 3.36 -14.19
C ASP A 87 11.74 2.83 -12.75
N GLU A 88 11.64 1.51 -12.63
CA GLU A 88 11.45 0.81 -11.35
C GLU A 88 12.66 1.00 -10.43
N LYS A 89 13.87 1.07 -10.99
CA LYS A 89 15.07 1.31 -10.19
C LYS A 89 15.05 2.72 -9.62
N ALA A 90 14.78 3.73 -10.44
CA ALA A 90 14.69 5.11 -9.98
C ALA A 90 13.58 5.30 -8.94
N MET A 91 12.43 4.64 -9.13
CA MET A 91 11.32 4.63 -8.18
C MET A 91 11.74 4.04 -6.83
N ARG A 92 12.40 2.88 -6.83
CA ARG A 92 12.90 2.23 -5.61
C ARG A 92 13.96 3.06 -4.91
N ASP A 93 14.91 3.62 -5.65
CA ASP A 93 15.98 4.44 -5.09
C ASP A 93 15.40 5.70 -4.41
N ARG A 94 14.40 6.34 -5.04
CA ARG A 94 13.66 7.47 -4.44
C ARG A 94 12.89 7.05 -3.20
N PHE A 95 12.19 5.92 -3.25
CA PHE A 95 11.50 5.41 -2.08
C PHE A 95 12.51 5.17 -0.96
N ARG A 96 13.61 4.46 -1.19
CA ARG A 96 14.63 4.21 -0.15
C ARG A 96 15.18 5.50 0.46
N ALA A 97 15.42 6.51 -0.37
CA ALA A 97 15.92 7.81 0.08
C ALA A 97 14.86 8.66 0.81
N SER A 98 13.56 8.39 0.64
CA SER A 98 12.52 9.19 1.27
C SER A 98 12.46 8.94 2.77
N LYS A 99 12.11 9.99 3.54
CA LYS A 99 11.65 9.79 4.91
C LYS A 99 10.35 8.99 4.91
N LYS A 100 10.23 8.07 5.86
CA LYS A 100 9.02 7.28 6.08
C LYS A 100 8.28 7.85 7.28
N TYR A 101 7.06 8.30 7.03
CA TYR A 101 6.17 8.77 8.08
C TYR A 101 5.18 7.66 8.43
N LEU A 102 4.68 7.69 9.66
CA LEU A 102 3.61 6.85 10.14
C LEU A 102 2.50 7.75 10.67
N LEU A 103 1.25 7.41 10.34
CA LEU A 103 0.07 8.03 10.94
C LEU A 103 -0.59 6.98 11.84
N ALA A 104 -0.95 7.39 13.05
CA ALA A 104 -1.74 6.56 13.97
C ALA A 104 -2.95 7.35 14.47
N VAL A 105 -4.14 6.76 14.36
CA VAL A 105 -5.41 7.37 14.76
C VAL A 105 -6.12 6.44 15.75
N GLY A 106 -6.63 7.00 16.84
CA GLY A 106 -7.30 6.23 17.90
C GLY A 106 -6.36 5.51 18.87
N PHE A 107 -5.06 5.89 18.88
CA PHE A 107 -4.05 5.38 19.81
C PHE A 107 -3.78 6.40 20.91
N ASP A 108 -3.77 5.93 22.16
CA ASP A 108 -3.53 6.79 23.30
C ASP A 108 -2.12 7.39 23.27
N GLY A 109 -2.04 8.70 23.48
CA GLY A 109 -0.77 9.44 23.48
C GLY A 109 -0.17 9.68 22.09
N MET A 110 -0.82 9.26 21.01
CA MET A 110 -0.36 9.55 19.64
C MET A 110 -1.12 10.72 19.01
N THR A 111 -0.42 11.49 18.17
CA THR A 111 -1.04 12.56 17.38
C THR A 111 -1.72 11.97 16.15
N SER A 112 -2.88 12.51 15.76
CA SER A 112 -3.52 12.18 14.49
C SER A 112 -2.86 12.90 13.30
N GLN A 113 -1.53 13.02 13.33
CA GLN A 113 -0.71 13.65 12.31
C GLN A 113 0.44 12.70 11.93
N PRO A 114 0.85 12.64 10.66
CA PRO A 114 2.00 11.83 10.28
C PRO A 114 3.29 12.27 10.98
N THR A 115 4.10 11.32 11.45
CA THR A 115 5.39 11.58 12.11
C THR A 115 6.45 10.58 11.63
N ASP A 116 7.71 11.02 11.54
CA ASP A 116 8.89 10.16 11.31
C ASP A 116 9.60 9.78 12.63
N ASP A 117 9.16 10.31 13.77
CA ASP A 117 9.68 10.05 15.13
C ASP A 117 8.88 8.98 15.87
N TYR A 118 8.23 8.06 15.15
CA TYR A 118 7.34 7.06 15.74
C TYR A 118 8.06 6.11 16.74
N GLN A 119 9.39 6.02 16.69
CA GLN A 119 10.17 5.24 17.66
C GLN A 119 10.11 5.83 19.08
N VAL A 120 9.79 7.12 19.25
CA VAL A 120 9.56 7.73 20.58
C VAL A 120 8.38 7.07 21.30
N PHE A 121 7.41 6.55 20.54
CA PHE A 121 6.29 5.79 21.08
C PHE A 121 6.60 4.29 21.24
N GLY A 122 7.81 3.86 20.86
CA GLY A 122 8.26 2.47 20.83
C GLY A 122 7.78 1.68 19.61
N ILE A 123 7.23 2.35 18.60
CA ILE A 123 6.84 1.69 17.35
C ILE A 123 8.10 1.45 16.51
N GLY A 124 8.28 0.20 16.08
CA GLY A 124 9.24 -0.13 15.02
C GLY A 124 8.53 -0.15 13.68
N ALA A 125 9.09 0.47 12.66
CA ALA A 125 8.54 0.40 11.30
C ALA A 125 9.68 0.39 10.27
N ALA A 126 9.56 -0.45 9.24
CA ALA A 126 10.52 -0.54 8.16
C ALA A 126 9.82 -0.85 6.83
N ALA A 127 10.33 -0.30 5.74
CA ALA A 127 9.83 -0.56 4.40
C ALA A 127 11.00 -0.65 3.41
N ASP A 128 11.16 -1.79 2.73
CA ASP A 128 12.20 -1.96 1.72
C ASP A 128 11.80 -3.01 0.66
N TRP A 129 12.52 -3.01 -0.46
CA TRP A 129 12.45 -4.03 -1.50
C TRP A 129 13.50 -5.10 -1.25
N ASP A 130 13.10 -6.36 -1.43
CA ASP A 130 14.03 -7.46 -1.51
C ASP A 130 14.68 -7.57 -2.91
N GLU A 131 15.63 -8.51 -3.04
CA GLU A 131 16.33 -8.78 -4.31
C GLU A 131 15.41 -9.31 -5.41
N ARG A 132 14.21 -9.78 -5.06
CA ARG A 132 13.18 -10.28 -5.99
C ARG A 132 12.16 -9.20 -6.37
N ASN A 133 12.44 -7.94 -6.02
CA ASN A 133 11.61 -6.79 -6.30
C ASN A 133 10.24 -6.82 -5.60
N ALA A 134 10.12 -7.55 -4.48
CA ALA A 134 8.94 -7.49 -3.63
C ALA A 134 9.11 -6.40 -2.57
N LEU A 135 8.10 -5.53 -2.44
CA LEU A 135 8.03 -4.54 -1.38
C LEU A 135 7.60 -5.22 -0.08
N THR A 136 8.39 -5.05 0.97
CA THR A 136 8.13 -5.55 2.33
C THR A 136 7.93 -4.37 3.27
N LEU A 137 6.90 -4.47 4.11
CA LEU A 137 6.56 -3.54 5.19
C LEU A 137 6.58 -4.34 6.50
N GLU A 138 7.23 -3.80 7.52
CA GLU A 138 7.28 -4.38 8.85
C GLU A 138 6.82 -3.36 9.89
N LEU A 139 6.06 -3.83 10.87
CA LEU A 139 5.63 -3.04 12.03
C LEU A 139 5.81 -3.84 13.31
N ALA A 140 6.32 -3.19 14.34
CA ALA A 140 6.31 -3.62 15.73
C ALA A 140 5.52 -2.59 16.54
N ILE A 141 4.38 -3.01 17.08
CA ILE A 141 3.41 -2.13 17.73
C ILE A 141 3.30 -2.55 19.20
N PRO A 142 3.70 -1.69 20.14
CA PRO A 142 3.56 -1.99 21.56
C PRO A 142 2.10 -2.20 21.97
N PHE A 143 1.80 -3.28 22.70
CA PHE A 143 0.44 -3.55 23.21
C PHE A 143 -0.08 -2.45 24.12
N ARG A 144 0.80 -1.69 24.79
CA ARG A 144 0.42 -0.52 25.60
C ARG A 144 -0.27 0.58 24.79
N LEU A 145 0.08 0.74 23.50
CA LEU A 145 -0.56 1.74 22.64
C LEU A 145 -1.93 1.26 22.15
N LEU A 146 -2.07 -0.06 22.03
CA LEU A 146 -3.32 -0.70 21.67
C LEU A 146 -4.30 -0.72 22.84
N ASP A 147 -3.91 -0.43 24.09
CA ASP A 147 -4.78 -0.54 25.28
C ASP A 147 -5.68 -1.80 25.25
N TRP A 148 -5.04 -2.92 24.92
CA TRP A 148 -5.69 -4.19 24.70
C TRP A 148 -5.62 -5.04 25.97
N GLN A 149 -6.72 -5.09 26.71
CA GLN A 149 -6.91 -6.03 27.83
C GLN A 149 -7.51 -7.33 27.29
N LEU A 150 -6.71 -8.10 26.56
CA LEU A 150 -7.19 -9.32 25.90
C LEU A 150 -7.13 -10.53 26.85
N PRO A 151 -8.26 -11.21 27.09
CA PRO A 151 -8.27 -12.57 27.60
C PRO A 151 -7.35 -13.51 26.82
N LEU A 152 -6.87 -14.56 27.50
CA LEU A 152 -6.08 -15.60 26.87
C LEU A 152 -6.81 -16.20 25.67
N ALA A 153 -6.13 -16.31 24.53
CA ALA A 153 -6.63 -16.87 23.28
C ALA A 153 -7.81 -16.12 22.62
N GLN A 154 -8.16 -14.90 23.06
CA GLN A 154 -9.14 -14.08 22.34
C GLN A 154 -8.57 -13.67 20.96
N PRO A 155 -9.30 -13.91 19.85
CA PRO A 155 -8.85 -13.45 18.55
C PRO A 155 -9.03 -11.93 18.43
N VAL A 156 -8.07 -11.29 17.76
CA VAL A 156 -8.14 -9.89 17.34
C VAL A 156 -8.38 -9.80 15.84
N GLY A 157 -9.09 -8.75 15.43
CA GLY A 157 -9.35 -8.42 14.03
C GLY A 157 -8.26 -7.49 13.52
N ILE A 158 -7.67 -7.81 12.37
CA ILE A 158 -6.71 -6.95 11.69
C ILE A 158 -7.20 -6.74 10.26
N GLY A 159 -7.48 -5.48 9.92
CA GLY A 159 -7.94 -5.08 8.59
C GLY A 159 -6.80 -4.49 7.79
N PHE A 160 -6.68 -4.85 6.52
CA PHE A 160 -5.72 -4.28 5.58
C PHE A 160 -6.47 -3.57 4.47
N VAL A 161 -6.07 -2.33 4.16
CA VAL A 161 -6.69 -1.51 3.12
C VAL A 161 -5.61 -0.86 2.26
N LEU A 162 -5.69 -1.09 0.95
CA LEU A 162 -4.99 -0.31 -0.07
C LEU A 162 -6.02 0.51 -0.84
N GLU A 163 -6.02 1.81 -0.57
CA GLU A 163 -6.95 2.75 -1.21
C GLU A 163 -6.71 2.82 -2.72
N ALA A 164 -7.80 2.98 -3.47
CA ALA A 164 -7.74 3.27 -4.89
C ALA A 164 -6.93 4.55 -5.16
N LEU A 165 -6.15 4.54 -6.24
CA LEU A 165 -5.59 5.78 -6.76
C LEU A 165 -6.71 6.63 -7.38
N PRO A 166 -6.62 7.98 -7.33
CA PRO A 166 -7.53 8.81 -8.09
C PRO A 166 -7.41 8.47 -9.58
N ALA A 167 -8.55 8.25 -10.24
CA ALA A 167 -8.59 8.07 -11.68
C ALA A 167 -7.96 9.31 -12.35
N PRO A 168 -7.11 9.15 -13.37
CA PRO A 168 -6.60 10.28 -14.12
C PRO A 168 -7.79 11.08 -14.66
N SER A 169 -7.88 12.35 -14.27
CA SER A 169 -8.91 13.26 -14.78
C SER A 169 -8.82 13.31 -16.30
N GLY A 170 -9.93 13.05 -16.98
CA GLY A 170 -10.02 13.08 -18.45
C GLY A 170 -9.86 14.47 -19.06
N ASP A 171 -9.60 15.51 -18.27
CA ASP A 171 -9.48 16.92 -18.68
C ASP A 171 -8.12 17.22 -19.31
N GLY A 172 -7.69 16.35 -20.22
CA GLY A 172 -6.38 16.43 -20.84
C GLY A 172 -6.20 15.51 -22.03
N MET A 173 -7.25 14.88 -22.57
CA MET A 173 -7.16 14.55 -23.99
C MET A 173 -7.02 15.90 -24.70
N PRO A 174 -5.93 16.17 -25.44
CA PRO A 174 -6.04 17.12 -26.53
C PRO A 174 -7.05 16.45 -27.45
N GLY A 175 -8.32 16.81 -27.31
CA GLY A 175 -9.25 16.71 -28.40
C GLY A 175 -8.50 17.31 -29.56
N GLY A 176 -8.15 16.47 -30.53
CA GLY A 176 -7.59 16.89 -31.80
C GLY A 176 -8.67 17.71 -32.47
N GLY A 177 -8.81 18.96 -32.02
CA GLY A 177 -9.57 20.00 -32.66
C GLY A 177 -8.82 20.33 -33.93
N PHE A 178 -9.00 19.49 -34.94
CA PHE A 178 -8.87 19.97 -36.30
C PHE A 178 -10.06 20.91 -36.53
N PRO A 179 -9.81 22.20 -36.82
CA PRO A 179 -10.89 23.12 -37.14
C PRO A 179 -11.56 22.59 -38.39
N GLY A 180 -12.85 22.24 -38.27
CA GLY A 180 -13.66 21.88 -39.42
C GLY A 180 -13.69 23.04 -40.41
N ARG A 181 -13.05 22.87 -41.57
CA ARG A 181 -13.49 23.52 -42.80
C ARG A 181 -13.03 22.76 -44.03
N ALA A 182 -14.01 22.09 -44.64
CA ALA A 182 -14.21 21.88 -46.08
C ALA A 182 -13.06 21.32 -46.93
N GLY A 183 -13.27 20.16 -47.52
CA GLY A 183 -12.51 19.72 -48.69
C GLY A 183 -12.74 18.25 -48.99
N GLY A 184 -13.34 17.96 -50.13
CA GLY A 184 -13.69 16.61 -50.54
C GLY A 184 -12.48 15.73 -50.88
N GLY A 185 -12.78 14.47 -51.23
CA GLY A 185 -11.81 13.57 -51.83
C GLY A 185 -11.75 12.24 -51.10
N GLY A 186 -12.27 11.19 -51.74
CA GLY A 186 -12.23 9.84 -51.19
C GLY A 186 -10.82 9.27 -51.09
N MET A 187 -10.66 8.33 -50.18
CA MET A 187 -9.61 7.32 -50.22
C MET A 187 -10.15 6.01 -49.61
N PRO A 188 -10.07 4.88 -50.33
CA PRO A 188 -10.44 3.58 -49.79
C PRO A 188 -9.23 2.92 -49.12
N GLY A 189 -9.47 2.22 -48.02
CA GLY A 189 -8.55 1.19 -47.52
C GLY A 189 -7.57 1.67 -46.45
N GLY A 190 -7.49 0.87 -45.39
CA GLY A 190 -6.54 1.04 -44.30
C GLY A 190 -7.22 0.77 -42.97
N GLY A 191 -7.56 -0.50 -42.72
CA GLY A 191 -7.87 -0.92 -41.37
C GLY A 191 -6.70 -0.55 -40.48
N PHE A 192 -6.93 0.34 -39.51
CA PHE A 192 -5.99 0.52 -38.42
C PHE A 192 -5.94 -0.82 -37.68
N PRO A 193 -4.76 -1.46 -37.55
CA PRO A 193 -4.65 -2.61 -36.70
C PRO A 193 -5.02 -2.13 -35.30
N GLY A 194 -6.12 -2.65 -34.77
CA GLY A 194 -6.40 -2.59 -33.36
C GLY A 194 -5.21 -3.19 -32.63
N GLY A 195 -4.28 -2.32 -32.24
CA GLY A 195 -3.18 -2.65 -31.35
C GLY A 195 -3.78 -2.86 -29.98
N GLY A 196 -4.43 -4.02 -29.78
CA GLY A 196 -4.75 -4.50 -28.46
C GLY A 196 -3.47 -4.51 -27.66
N MET A 197 -3.38 -3.63 -26.65
CA MET A 197 -2.21 -3.55 -25.78
C MET A 197 -2.05 -4.91 -25.09
N PRO A 198 -0.95 -5.64 -25.34
CA PRO A 198 -0.72 -6.92 -24.70
C PRO A 198 -0.38 -6.66 -23.22
N GLY A 199 -1.23 -7.15 -22.32
CA GLY A 199 -0.83 -7.44 -20.93
C GLY A 199 -0.72 -6.27 -19.95
N GLY A 200 -1.43 -5.14 -20.16
CA GLY A 200 -1.39 -3.99 -19.23
C GLY A 200 -2.73 -3.58 -18.61
N GLY A 201 -3.85 -4.12 -19.10
CA GLY A 201 -5.19 -3.64 -18.70
C GLY A 201 -5.61 -4.04 -17.29
N GLY A 202 -5.29 -5.27 -16.87
CA GLY A 202 -5.70 -5.79 -15.55
C GLY A 202 -5.00 -5.11 -14.39
N ASP A 203 -3.67 -4.92 -14.48
CA ASP A 203 -2.90 -4.23 -13.44
C ASP A 203 -3.26 -2.75 -13.36
N PHE A 204 -3.50 -2.12 -14.51
CA PHE A 204 -3.93 -0.73 -14.55
C PHE A 204 -5.30 -0.55 -13.91
N GLN A 205 -6.28 -1.39 -14.25
CA GLN A 205 -7.61 -1.34 -13.66
C GLN A 205 -7.55 -1.54 -12.13
N ARG A 206 -6.80 -2.55 -11.66
CA ARG A 206 -6.68 -2.84 -10.22
C ARG A 206 -6.07 -1.70 -9.43
N MET A 207 -5.32 -0.76 -10.02
CA MET A 207 -4.84 0.43 -9.31
C MET A 207 -5.95 1.38 -8.85
N PHE A 208 -7.10 1.37 -9.53
CA PHE A 208 -8.24 2.25 -9.26
C PHE A 208 -9.35 1.56 -8.47
N GLU A 209 -9.15 0.30 -8.08
CA GLU A 209 -10.05 -0.45 -7.22
C GLU A 209 -9.45 -0.49 -5.81
N GLU A 210 -10.27 -0.35 -4.77
CA GLU A 210 -9.80 -0.58 -3.40
C GLU A 210 -9.52 -2.07 -3.19
N LEU A 211 -8.44 -2.39 -2.50
CA LEU A 211 -8.24 -3.73 -1.93
C LEU A 211 -8.44 -3.63 -0.43
N SER A 212 -9.35 -4.43 0.12
CA SER A 212 -9.66 -4.44 1.54
C SER A 212 -10.00 -5.84 2.02
N PHE A 213 -9.37 -6.28 3.11
CA PHE A 213 -9.74 -7.52 3.77
C PHE A 213 -9.41 -7.52 5.26
N TRP A 214 -10.14 -8.34 6.01
CA TRP A 214 -9.88 -8.61 7.42
C TRP A 214 -9.36 -10.03 7.64
N ILE A 215 -8.56 -10.17 8.69
CA ILE A 215 -8.12 -11.45 9.24
C ILE A 215 -8.45 -11.49 10.73
N LYS A 216 -8.66 -12.69 11.25
CA LYS A 216 -8.72 -12.94 12.69
C LYS A 216 -7.46 -13.67 13.12
N VAL A 217 -6.81 -13.17 14.16
CA VAL A 217 -5.56 -13.73 14.68
C VAL A 217 -5.71 -14.00 16.17
N THR A 218 -5.46 -15.25 16.58
CA THR A 218 -5.26 -15.57 17.99
C THR A 218 -3.81 -15.29 18.34
N LEU A 219 -3.60 -14.40 19.30
CA LEU A 219 -2.25 -14.06 19.77
C LEU A 219 -1.66 -15.20 20.60
N ALA A 220 -0.36 -15.41 20.48
CA ALA A 220 0.38 -16.30 21.37
C ALA A 220 0.27 -15.77 22.80
N SER A 221 0.16 -16.69 23.76
CA SER A 221 0.12 -16.35 25.19
C SER A 221 1.37 -15.55 25.59
N LYS A 222 1.18 -14.56 26.46
CA LYS A 222 2.26 -13.80 27.08
C LYS A 222 3.16 -14.69 27.92
#